data_AF-W2TCS6-F1
#
_entry.id   AF-W2TCS6-F1
#
_cell.length_a   1.000
_cell.length_b   1.000
_cell.length_c   1.000
_cell.angle_alpha   90.00
_cell.angle_beta   90.00
_cell.angle_gamma   90.00
#
_symmetry.space_group_name_H-M   'P 1'
#
loop_
_entity.id
_entity.type
_entity.pdbx_description
1 polymer ?
#
loop_
_entity_poly.entity_id
_entity_poly.type
_entity_poly.pdbx_seq_one_letter_code
_entity_poly.pdbx_strand_id
1 'polypeptide(L)'
;MHISAEKKVELLEKLDEFFRRTDKAVTVSGPEANVFRQLYRQFLEEKHYIDWNSWKFIAEGVQRNHDDLSPFDFKRKDVLDRLVVVKLNGGLGTTMGCNKPKSFIKIKGDLSFLDIARQQHEAFNKTHDSKVPLFLMNSFYTDQQTKSELGPHSDVRTFCQSRCPRIWADSLLPVEDTGTDQEWYPPGHGNIFQALGATGVLDELLNQGTVEVDVSDKNFDAVAFVPFG
;
A
#
# COMPACT_ATOMS: atom_id res chain seq x y z
N MET A 1 23.79 -13.25 0.72
CA MET A 1 24.91 -12.34 1.07
C MET A 1 25.21 -12.51 2.55
N HIS A 2 26.43 -12.88 2.93
CA HIS A 2 26.76 -13.01 4.35
C HIS A 2 27.37 -11.69 4.84
N ILE A 3 26.64 -10.95 5.66
CA ILE A 3 27.13 -9.74 6.33
C ILE A 3 27.61 -10.15 7.73
N SER A 4 28.83 -9.77 8.12
CA SER A 4 29.37 -10.07 9.45
C SER A 4 28.61 -9.30 10.53
N ALA A 5 28.58 -9.81 11.77
CA ALA A 5 27.90 -9.15 12.88
C ALA A 5 28.42 -7.71 13.11
N GLU A 6 29.74 -7.52 13.07
CA GLU A 6 30.39 -6.21 13.18
C GLU A 6 29.91 -5.25 12.08
N LYS A 7 29.83 -5.73 10.83
CA LYS A 7 29.37 -4.91 9.72
C LYS A 7 27.89 -4.53 9.86
N LYS A 8 27.04 -5.42 10.39
CA LYS A 8 25.62 -5.10 10.66
C LYS A 8 25.49 -3.97 11.68
N VAL A 9 26.28 -4.00 12.76
CA VAL A 9 26.28 -2.94 13.78
C VAL A 9 26.70 -1.61 13.15
N GLU A 10 27.81 -1.59 12.40
CA GLU A 10 28.28 -0.39 11.69
C GLU A 10 27.21 0.19 10.75
N LEU A 11 26.50 -0.67 10.00
CA LEU A 11 25.44 -0.27 9.08
C LEU A 11 24.22 0.32 9.81
N LEU A 12 23.85 -0.23 10.97
CA LEU A 12 22.75 0.29 11.78
C LEU A 12 23.10 1.65 12.41
N GLU A 13 24.32 1.82 12.90
CA GLU A 13 24.80 3.12 13.41
C GLU A 13 24.76 4.20 12.33
N LYS A 14 25.28 3.89 11.14
CA LYS A 14 25.24 4.80 9.99
C LYS A 14 23.83 5.12 9.53
N LEU A 15 22.90 4.17 9.62
CA LEU A 15 21.49 4.42 9.33
C LEU A 15 20.87 5.42 10.31
N ASP A 16 21.16 5.30 11.60
CA ASP A 16 20.66 6.24 12.60
C ASP A 16 21.29 7.64 12.44
N GLU A 17 22.56 7.73 12.04
CA GLU A 17 23.19 8.99 11.67
C GLU A 17 22.55 9.63 10.43
N PHE A 18 22.19 8.84 9.41
CA PHE A 18 21.47 9.30 8.24
C PHE A 18 20.13 9.95 8.63
N PHE A 19 19.30 9.26 9.43
CA PHE A 19 18.02 9.81 9.85
C PHE A 19 18.16 11.00 10.80
N ARG A 20 19.18 11.03 11.66
CA ARG A 20 19.44 12.18 12.53
C ARG A 20 19.79 13.44 11.73
N ARG A 21 20.41 13.29 10.55
CA ARG A 21 20.70 14.40 9.64
C ARG A 21 19.46 14.85 8.86
N THR A 22 18.68 13.91 8.31
CA THR A 22 17.48 14.21 7.51
C THR A 22 16.28 14.70 8.33
N ASP A 23 16.16 14.28 9.60
CA ASP A 23 15.13 14.79 10.52
C ASP A 23 15.31 16.30 10.77
N LYS A 24 16.57 16.75 10.95
CA LYS A 24 16.91 18.18 11.05
C LYS A 24 16.58 18.97 9.78
N ALA A 25 16.55 18.32 8.62
CA ALA A 25 16.22 18.91 7.33
C ALA A 25 14.72 18.77 6.97
N VAL A 26 13.87 18.26 7.89
CA VAL A 26 12.41 18.05 7.71
C VAL A 26 12.10 17.22 6.46
N THR A 27 13.01 16.33 6.08
CA THR A 27 12.92 15.60 4.80
C THR A 27 12.26 14.24 4.97
N VAL A 28 12.15 13.69 6.19
CA VAL A 28 11.53 12.39 6.45
C VAL A 28 10.71 12.48 7.73
N SER A 29 9.48 11.97 7.71
CA SER A 29 8.68 11.90 8.93
C SER A 29 9.14 10.76 9.85
N GLY A 30 8.96 10.91 11.16
CA GLY A 30 9.27 9.86 12.15
C GLY A 30 8.66 8.48 11.81
N PRO A 31 7.38 8.39 11.40
CA PRO A 31 6.78 7.13 10.95
C PRO A 31 7.49 6.50 9.74
N GLU A 32 7.85 7.29 8.73
CA GLU A 32 8.55 6.80 7.54
C GLU A 32 9.95 6.30 7.86
N ALA A 33 10.68 7.00 8.73
CA ALA A 33 11.98 6.55 9.22
C ALA A 33 11.86 5.21 9.96
N ASN A 34 10.81 5.02 10.74
CA ASN A 34 10.57 3.77 11.47
C ASN A 34 10.22 2.60 10.53
N VAL A 35 9.41 2.84 9.50
CA VAL A 35 9.13 1.84 8.45
C VAL A 35 10.44 1.38 7.82
N PHE A 36 11.31 2.32 7.42
CA PHE A 36 12.58 1.94 6.80
C PHE A 36 13.52 1.23 7.76
N ARG A 37 13.64 1.68 9.03
CA ARG A 37 14.46 1.00 10.04
C ARG A 37 14.04 -0.46 10.24
N GLN A 38 12.75 -0.74 10.24
CA GLN A 38 12.24 -2.11 10.36
C GLN A 38 12.63 -2.95 9.15
N LEU A 39 12.38 -2.46 7.93
CA LEU A 39 12.75 -3.15 6.69
C LEU A 39 14.26 -3.38 6.58
N TYR A 40 15.06 -2.39 6.98
CA TYR A 40 16.52 -2.47 6.92
C TYR A 40 17.08 -3.48 7.93
N ARG A 41 16.54 -3.51 9.16
CA ARG A 41 16.89 -4.56 10.15
C ARG A 41 16.51 -5.94 9.63
N GLN A 42 15.29 -6.08 9.10
CA GLN A 42 14.82 -7.33 8.50
C GLN A 42 15.79 -7.81 7.42
N PHE A 43 16.20 -6.91 6.52
CA PHE A 43 17.18 -7.19 5.48
C PHE A 43 18.54 -7.63 6.02
N LEU A 44 19.02 -7.05 7.12
CA LEU A 44 20.31 -7.42 7.71
C LEU A 44 20.25 -8.72 8.53
N GLU A 45 19.13 -9.00 9.19
CA GLU A 45 19.03 -10.03 10.24
C GLU A 45 18.34 -11.31 9.77
N GLU A 46 17.33 -11.21 8.91
CA GLU A 46 16.53 -12.36 8.53
C GLU A 46 17.21 -13.27 7.50
N LYS A 47 16.85 -14.56 7.55
CA LYS A 47 17.30 -15.53 6.57
C LYS A 47 16.56 -15.32 5.25
N HIS A 48 17.30 -15.09 4.18
CA HIS A 48 16.74 -14.89 2.84
C HIS A 48 16.35 -16.18 2.10
N TYR A 49 16.27 -17.31 2.79
CA TYR A 49 15.96 -18.59 2.16
C TYR A 49 14.89 -19.33 2.94
N ILE A 50 14.06 -20.04 2.19
CA ILE A 50 13.07 -20.97 2.72
C ILE A 50 13.76 -22.32 2.89
N ASP A 51 13.60 -22.94 4.05
CA ASP A 51 13.98 -24.33 4.22
C ASP A 51 12.93 -25.22 3.53
N TRP A 52 13.27 -25.76 2.36
CA TRP A 52 12.39 -26.62 1.58
C TRP A 52 11.91 -27.85 2.35
N ASN A 53 12.69 -28.33 3.33
CA ASN A 53 12.30 -29.49 4.15
C ASN A 53 11.25 -29.13 5.22
N SER A 54 11.08 -27.84 5.52
CA SER A 54 10.05 -27.35 6.44
C SER A 54 8.68 -27.15 5.78
N TRP A 55 8.60 -27.32 4.46
CA TRP A 55 7.38 -27.09 3.72
C TRP A 55 6.33 -28.16 4.05
N LYS A 56 5.10 -27.72 4.26
CA LYS A 56 3.96 -28.59 4.59
C LYS A 56 2.84 -28.29 3.61
N PHE A 57 2.10 -29.32 3.22
CA PHE A 57 0.85 -29.11 2.51
C PHE A 57 -0.09 -28.26 3.36
N ILE A 58 -0.86 -27.39 2.69
CA ILE A 58 -1.92 -26.63 3.33
C ILE A 58 -2.91 -27.62 3.92
N ALA A 59 -3.18 -27.51 5.22
CA ALA A 59 -4.10 -28.40 5.89
C ALA A 59 -5.52 -28.27 5.31
N GLU A 60 -6.26 -29.37 5.30
CA GLU A 60 -7.65 -29.39 4.86
C GLU A 60 -8.47 -28.40 5.70
N GLY A 61 -9.30 -27.59 5.03
CA GLY A 61 -10.13 -26.56 5.68
C GLY A 61 -9.47 -25.20 5.90
N VAL A 62 -8.16 -25.05 5.69
CA VAL A 62 -7.48 -23.72 5.68
C VAL A 62 -7.84 -22.95 4.42
N GLN A 63 -7.91 -23.65 3.29
CA GLN A 63 -8.38 -23.13 2.02
C GLN A 63 -9.78 -23.68 1.73
N ARG A 64 -10.67 -22.82 1.22
CA ARG A 64 -12.01 -23.20 0.76
C ARG A 64 -12.16 -22.83 -0.71
N ASN A 65 -12.87 -23.64 -1.48
CA ASN A 65 -13.23 -23.24 -2.83
C ASN A 65 -14.34 -22.19 -2.75
N HIS A 66 -14.36 -21.30 -3.74
CA HIS A 66 -15.40 -20.28 -3.83
C HIS A 66 -16.80 -20.92 -3.96
N ASP A 67 -16.92 -22.01 -4.71
CA ASP A 67 -18.20 -22.72 -4.92
C ASP A 67 -18.74 -23.39 -3.64
N ASP A 68 -17.89 -23.58 -2.64
CA ASP A 68 -18.27 -24.12 -1.33
C ASP A 68 -18.80 -23.04 -0.37
N LEU A 69 -18.73 -21.77 -0.77
CA LEU A 69 -19.24 -20.65 0.03
C LEU A 69 -20.77 -20.59 -0.07
N SER A 70 -21.41 -20.35 1.08
CA SER A 70 -22.85 -20.10 1.11
C SER A 70 -23.19 -18.89 0.23
N PRO A 71 -24.28 -18.93 -0.57
CA PRO A 71 -24.74 -17.78 -1.32
C PRO A 71 -24.91 -16.55 -0.41
N PHE A 72 -24.56 -15.37 -0.94
CA PHE A 72 -24.69 -14.13 -0.19
C PHE A 72 -26.16 -13.86 0.17
N ASP A 73 -26.44 -13.65 1.45
CA ASP A 73 -27.75 -13.20 1.91
C ASP A 73 -27.86 -11.69 1.72
N PHE A 74 -28.62 -11.26 0.71
CA PHE A 74 -28.86 -9.84 0.40
C PHE A 74 -29.47 -9.03 1.55
N LYS A 75 -29.95 -9.67 2.62
CA LYS A 75 -30.40 -8.99 3.85
C LYS A 75 -29.25 -8.56 4.76
N ARG A 76 -28.04 -9.08 4.56
CA ARG A 76 -26.83 -8.80 5.35
C ARG A 76 -26.19 -7.45 4.98
N LYS A 77 -26.97 -6.37 5.10
CA LYS A 77 -26.48 -5.00 4.92
C LYS A 77 -25.43 -4.61 5.97
N ASP A 78 -25.46 -5.26 7.13
CA ASP A 78 -24.49 -5.08 8.22
C ASP A 78 -23.03 -5.34 7.81
N VAL A 79 -22.81 -6.21 6.82
CA VAL A 79 -21.47 -6.49 6.29
C VAL A 79 -20.95 -5.30 5.49
N LEU A 80 -21.82 -4.65 4.71
CA LEU A 80 -21.45 -3.52 3.87
C LEU A 80 -21.12 -2.28 4.69
N ASP A 81 -21.80 -2.07 5.82
CA ASP A 81 -21.49 -0.96 6.74
C ASP A 81 -20.10 -1.11 7.39
N ARG A 82 -19.53 -2.31 7.35
CA ARG A 82 -18.25 -2.66 7.96
C ARG A 82 -17.09 -2.76 6.97
N LEU A 83 -17.38 -2.56 5.68
CA LEU A 83 -16.45 -2.74 4.57
C LEU A 83 -15.89 -1.40 4.09
N VAL A 84 -14.60 -1.39 3.73
CA VAL A 84 -13.97 -0.34 2.92
C VAL A 84 -13.24 -0.97 1.74
N VAL A 85 -13.28 -0.30 0.58
CA VAL A 85 -12.52 -0.71 -0.60
C VAL A 85 -11.28 0.18 -0.76
N VAL A 86 -10.10 -0.43 -0.84
CA VAL A 86 -8.84 0.26 -1.09
C VAL A 86 -8.23 -0.23 -2.40
N LYS A 87 -7.98 0.71 -3.32
CA LYS A 87 -7.26 0.45 -4.58
C LYS A 87 -5.83 0.94 -4.50
N LEU A 88 -4.89 0.08 -4.87
CA LEU A 88 -3.47 0.43 -4.93
C LEU A 88 -3.19 1.35 -6.13
N ASN A 89 -2.77 2.59 -5.85
CA ASN A 89 -2.56 3.62 -6.85
C ASN A 89 -1.13 4.21 -6.82
N GLY A 90 -0.16 3.50 -6.25
CA GLY A 90 1.22 3.98 -6.13
C GLY A 90 2.04 3.94 -7.42
N GLY A 91 1.61 3.17 -8.43
CA GLY A 91 2.37 2.92 -9.65
C GLY A 91 2.12 3.92 -10.79
N LEU A 92 3.20 4.37 -11.42
CA LEU A 92 3.20 5.14 -12.67
C LEU A 92 3.03 4.23 -13.90
N GLY A 93 2.59 4.83 -15.01
CA GLY A 93 2.44 4.15 -16.31
C GLY A 93 3.72 4.08 -17.14
N THR A 94 4.90 4.17 -16.54
CA THR A 94 6.18 4.33 -17.25
C THR A 94 6.47 3.16 -18.20
N THR A 95 6.11 1.95 -17.81
CA THR A 95 6.22 0.75 -18.67
C THR A 95 5.31 0.80 -19.90
N MET A 96 4.30 1.67 -19.90
CA MET A 96 3.40 1.93 -21.02
C MET A 96 3.69 3.29 -21.68
N GLY A 97 4.86 3.89 -21.42
CA GLY A 97 5.27 5.17 -22.03
C GLY A 97 4.55 6.40 -21.49
N CYS A 98 3.91 6.31 -20.31
CA CYS A 98 3.16 7.40 -19.70
C CYS A 98 3.73 7.78 -18.33
N ASN A 99 4.07 9.05 -18.12
CA ASN A 99 4.59 9.55 -16.85
C ASN A 99 3.50 9.92 -15.83
N LYS A 100 2.24 9.56 -16.09
CA LYS A 100 1.10 9.78 -15.19
C LYS A 100 0.83 8.53 -14.36
N PRO A 101 0.08 8.64 -13.24
CA PRO A 101 -0.42 7.48 -12.51
C PRO A 101 -1.12 6.52 -13.47
N LYS A 102 -0.78 5.23 -13.39
CA LYS A 102 -1.32 4.22 -14.31
C LYS A 102 -2.86 4.15 -14.30
N SER A 103 -3.48 4.59 -13.21
CA SER A 103 -4.94 4.62 -13.04
C SER A 103 -5.66 5.56 -14.01
N PHE A 104 -4.98 6.60 -14.51
CA PHE A 104 -5.57 7.58 -15.45
C PHE A 104 -5.41 7.18 -16.92
N ILE A 105 -4.80 6.04 -17.21
CA ILE A 105 -4.62 5.56 -18.57
C ILE A 105 -5.96 5.05 -19.10
N LYS A 106 -6.34 5.54 -20.29
CA LYS A 106 -7.58 5.16 -20.99
C LYS A 106 -7.46 3.75 -21.55
N ILE A 107 -8.43 2.90 -21.21
CA ILE A 107 -8.42 1.47 -21.54
C ILE A 107 -9.68 0.97 -22.25
N LYS A 108 -10.79 1.72 -22.17
CA LYS A 108 -12.02 1.39 -22.90
C LYS A 108 -12.72 2.66 -23.35
N GLY A 109 -12.59 2.99 -24.63
CA GLY A 109 -13.00 4.31 -25.14
C GLY A 109 -12.31 5.42 -24.35
N ASP A 110 -13.09 6.35 -23.82
CA ASP A 110 -12.60 7.46 -22.99
C ASP A 110 -12.54 7.14 -21.49
N LEU A 111 -12.72 5.87 -21.08
CA LEU A 111 -12.66 5.46 -19.68
C LEU A 111 -11.26 4.99 -19.29
N SER A 112 -10.76 5.57 -18.20
CA SER A 112 -9.55 5.10 -17.52
C SER A 112 -9.83 3.94 -16.57
N PHE A 113 -8.77 3.32 -16.03
CA PHE A 113 -8.91 2.34 -14.94
C PHE A 113 -9.68 2.93 -13.75
N LEU A 114 -9.38 4.18 -13.36
CA LEU A 114 -10.08 4.84 -12.27
C LEU A 114 -11.54 5.13 -12.60
N ASP A 115 -11.84 5.53 -13.83
CA ASP A 115 -13.22 5.79 -14.26
C ASP A 115 -14.07 4.52 -14.17
N ILE A 116 -13.51 3.38 -14.60
CA ILE A 116 -14.16 2.07 -14.47
C ILE A 116 -14.31 1.69 -13.00
N ALA A 117 -13.30 1.96 -12.16
CA ALA A 117 -13.37 1.74 -10.71
C ALA A 117 -14.56 2.44 -10.07
N ARG A 118 -14.69 3.73 -10.38
CA ARG A 118 -15.72 4.60 -9.82
C ARG A 118 -17.09 4.14 -10.28
N GLN A 119 -17.26 3.85 -11.57
CA GLN A 119 -18.53 3.37 -12.10
C GLN A 119 -18.96 2.03 -11.48
N GLN A 120 -18.04 1.08 -11.33
CA GLN A 120 -18.34 -0.21 -10.69
C GLN A 120 -18.68 -0.04 -9.21
N HIS A 121 -17.94 0.81 -8.49
CA HIS A 121 -18.17 1.09 -7.08
C HIS A 121 -19.50 1.84 -6.85
N GLU A 122 -19.83 2.81 -7.71
CA GLU A 122 -21.11 3.51 -7.69
C GLU A 122 -22.27 2.55 -7.99
N ALA A 123 -22.13 1.70 -9.02
CA ALA A 123 -23.12 0.68 -9.33
C ALA A 123 -23.30 -0.31 -8.16
N PHE A 124 -22.22 -0.70 -7.48
CA PHE A 124 -22.25 -1.55 -6.30
C PHE A 124 -23.05 -0.90 -5.15
N ASN A 125 -22.70 0.33 -4.79
CA ASN A 125 -23.40 1.07 -3.72
C ASN A 125 -24.87 1.31 -4.05
N LYS A 126 -25.19 1.63 -5.32
CA LYS A 126 -26.58 1.81 -5.78
C LYS A 126 -27.38 0.50 -5.76
N THR A 127 -26.77 -0.60 -6.16
CA THR A 127 -27.45 -1.92 -6.21
C THR A 127 -27.80 -2.43 -4.83
N HIS A 128 -26.94 -2.17 -3.84
CA HIS A 128 -27.11 -2.68 -2.48
C HIS A 128 -27.67 -1.64 -1.50
N ASP A 129 -27.91 -0.40 -1.96
CA ASP A 129 -28.33 0.73 -1.12
C ASP A 129 -27.39 0.88 0.08
N SER A 130 -26.10 1.01 -0.23
CA SER A 130 -24.99 1.09 0.73
C SER A 130 -24.11 2.32 0.48
N LYS A 131 -23.20 2.60 1.40
CA LYS A 131 -22.26 3.73 1.35
C LYS A 131 -20.84 3.29 1.63
N VAL A 132 -20.42 2.16 1.04
CA VAL A 132 -19.06 1.65 1.20
C VAL A 132 -18.09 2.69 0.66
N PRO A 133 -17.07 3.13 1.43
CA PRO A 133 -16.11 4.11 0.95
C PRO A 133 -15.08 3.49 0.00
N LEU A 134 -14.63 4.28 -0.97
CA LEU A 134 -13.54 3.95 -1.89
C LEU A 134 -12.31 4.82 -1.59
N PHE A 135 -11.20 4.17 -1.28
CA PHE A 135 -9.90 4.81 -1.07
C PHE A 135 -8.90 4.45 -2.15
N LEU A 136 -8.04 5.41 -2.51
CA LEU A 136 -6.84 5.17 -3.30
C LEU A 136 -5.60 5.31 -2.40
N MET A 137 -4.78 4.25 -2.37
CA MET A 137 -3.46 4.28 -1.76
C MET A 137 -2.44 4.80 -2.78
N ASN A 138 -2.12 6.09 -2.71
CA ASN A 138 -1.17 6.75 -3.58
C ASN A 138 0.29 6.50 -3.13
N SER A 139 1.24 6.92 -3.96
CA SER A 139 2.63 7.15 -3.56
C SER A 139 2.94 8.64 -3.74
N PHE A 140 4.09 9.10 -3.25
CA PHE A 140 4.55 10.47 -3.49
C PHE A 140 4.67 10.80 -4.99
N TYR A 141 4.87 9.79 -5.86
CA TYR A 141 4.86 9.96 -7.31
C TYR A 141 3.46 10.22 -7.89
N THR A 142 2.39 9.75 -7.24
CA THR A 142 1.04 9.79 -7.79
C THR A 142 0.06 10.68 -7.03
N ASP A 143 0.39 11.07 -5.80
CA ASP A 143 -0.56 11.69 -4.87
C ASP A 143 -1.05 13.06 -5.35
N GLN A 144 -0.12 13.97 -5.69
CA GLN A 144 -0.47 15.33 -6.11
C GLN A 144 -1.34 15.32 -7.37
N GLN A 145 -0.94 14.56 -8.38
CA GLN A 145 -1.73 14.46 -9.61
C GLN A 145 -3.09 13.81 -9.35
N THR A 146 -3.14 12.75 -8.54
CA THR A 146 -4.42 12.08 -8.23
C THR A 146 -5.40 13.02 -7.54
N LYS A 147 -4.93 13.78 -6.54
CA LYS A 147 -5.76 14.78 -5.84
C LYS A 147 -6.24 15.89 -6.77
N SER A 148 -5.37 16.37 -7.67
CA SER A 148 -5.72 17.40 -8.65
C SER A 148 -6.80 16.93 -9.62
N GLU A 149 -6.72 15.69 -10.11
CA GLU A 149 -7.68 15.13 -11.08
C GLU A 149 -9.02 14.75 -10.41
N LEU A 150 -8.98 14.28 -9.15
CA LEU A 150 -10.20 13.99 -8.39
C LEU A 150 -10.96 15.26 -7.98
N GLY A 151 -10.23 16.32 -7.62
CA GLY A 151 -10.80 17.57 -7.13
C GLY A 151 -11.34 17.48 -5.68
N PRO A 152 -11.72 18.62 -5.09
CA PRO A 152 -12.04 18.73 -3.66
C PRO A 152 -13.37 18.09 -3.25
N HIS A 153 -14.25 17.76 -4.21
CA HIS A 153 -15.59 17.22 -3.96
C HIS A 153 -15.74 15.77 -4.42
N SER A 154 -14.61 15.08 -4.62
CA SER A 154 -14.61 13.67 -4.99
C SER A 154 -15.18 12.80 -3.86
N ASP A 155 -16.01 11.84 -4.23
CA ASP A 155 -16.47 10.73 -3.41
C ASP A 155 -15.36 9.71 -3.12
N VAL A 156 -14.35 9.67 -3.99
CA VAL A 156 -13.13 8.87 -3.81
C VAL A 156 -12.17 9.59 -2.88
N ARG A 157 -11.74 8.89 -1.83
CA ARG A 157 -10.78 9.37 -0.85
C ARG A 157 -9.38 8.86 -1.16
N THR A 158 -8.36 9.52 -0.62
CA THR A 158 -6.96 9.15 -0.90
C THR A 158 -6.11 9.22 0.35
N PHE A 159 -5.15 8.31 0.46
CA PHE A 159 -4.04 8.42 1.43
C PHE A 159 -2.73 8.07 0.74
N CYS A 160 -1.62 8.62 1.23
CA CYS A 160 -0.31 8.37 0.66
C CYS A 160 0.45 7.34 1.49
N GLN A 161 1.08 6.38 0.82
CA GLN A 161 2.00 5.46 1.46
C GLN A 161 3.32 6.15 1.83
N SER A 162 4.10 5.53 2.70
CA SER A 162 5.41 6.03 3.13
C SER A 162 6.37 6.20 1.94
N ARG A 163 7.36 7.08 2.09
CA ARG A 163 8.58 7.06 1.27
C ARG A 163 9.77 6.54 2.06
N CYS A 164 10.63 5.78 1.40
CA CYS A 164 11.85 5.23 2.00
C CYS A 164 13.07 5.58 1.14
N PRO A 165 14.25 5.79 1.75
CA PRO A 165 15.46 6.04 1.00
C PRO A 165 15.94 4.74 0.33
N ARG A 166 16.37 4.82 -0.92
CA ARG A 166 17.09 3.74 -1.60
C ARG A 166 18.43 3.55 -0.93
N ILE A 167 19.03 2.38 -1.14
CA ILE A 167 20.39 2.08 -0.69
C ILE A 167 21.28 1.80 -1.88
N TRP A 168 22.57 2.10 -1.74
CA TRP A 168 23.57 1.69 -2.71
C TRP A 168 23.84 0.19 -2.60
N ALA A 169 23.91 -0.52 -3.72
CA ALA A 169 24.10 -1.97 -3.72
C ALA A 169 25.48 -2.42 -3.23
N ASP A 170 26.50 -1.57 -3.36
CA ASP A 170 27.88 -1.83 -2.96
C ASP A 170 28.15 -1.52 -1.48
N SER A 171 27.68 -0.36 -0.99
CA SER A 171 27.90 0.08 0.39
C SER A 171 26.79 -0.33 1.35
N LEU A 172 25.61 -0.66 0.83
CA LEU A 172 24.35 -0.89 1.56
C LEU A 172 23.83 0.31 2.34
N LEU A 173 24.44 1.48 2.17
CA LEU A 173 24.03 2.69 2.88
C LEU A 173 22.93 3.44 2.12
N PRO A 174 22.07 4.20 2.83
CA PRO A 174 21.12 5.09 2.19
C PRO A 174 21.78 6.01 1.18
N VAL A 175 21.13 6.19 0.03
CA VAL A 175 21.52 7.20 -0.96
C VAL A 175 21.29 8.58 -0.34
N GLU A 176 22.33 9.40 -0.33
CA GLU A 176 22.24 10.79 0.13
C GLU A 176 21.70 11.71 -0.97
N ASP A 177 21.20 12.87 -0.55
CA ASP A 177 20.50 13.86 -1.37
C ASP A 177 21.11 14.06 -2.77
N THR A 178 20.34 13.68 -3.79
CA THR A 178 20.72 13.84 -5.19
C THR A 178 20.14 15.10 -5.83
N GLY A 179 19.35 15.87 -5.07
CA GLY A 179 18.55 17.00 -5.57
C GLY A 179 17.38 16.57 -6.46
N THR A 180 16.99 15.29 -6.43
CA THR A 180 15.88 14.73 -7.21
C THR A 180 14.99 13.86 -6.31
N ASP A 181 13.93 13.25 -6.83
CA ASP A 181 13.16 12.24 -6.08
C ASP A 181 13.73 10.81 -6.21
N GLN A 182 14.85 10.63 -6.92
CA GLN A 182 15.37 9.31 -7.29
C GLN A 182 16.01 8.55 -6.14
N GLU A 183 16.47 9.23 -5.10
CA GLU A 183 16.92 8.58 -3.87
C GLU A 183 15.75 7.99 -3.07
N TRP A 184 14.50 8.27 -3.42
CA TRP A 184 13.32 7.76 -2.72
C TRP A 184 12.60 6.67 -3.51
N TYR A 185 11.97 5.76 -2.78
CA TYR A 185 11.04 4.79 -3.35
C TYR A 185 9.85 4.55 -2.40
N PRO A 186 8.65 4.23 -2.92
CA PRO A 186 7.56 3.72 -2.11
C PRO A 186 7.89 2.28 -1.69
N PRO A 187 7.77 1.88 -0.42
CA PRO A 187 8.15 0.57 0.11
C PRO A 187 7.18 -0.58 -0.28
N GLY A 188 6.55 -0.48 -1.45
CA GLY A 188 5.64 -1.49 -1.99
C GLY A 188 4.27 -1.52 -1.32
N HIS A 189 3.37 -2.36 -1.85
CA HIS A 189 1.98 -2.44 -1.40
C HIS A 189 1.84 -2.98 0.03
N GLY A 190 2.84 -3.69 0.56
CA GLY A 190 2.85 -4.19 1.95
C GLY A 190 2.83 -3.07 2.99
N ASN A 191 3.18 -1.84 2.61
CA ASN A 191 3.14 -0.67 3.49
C ASN A 191 1.71 -0.17 3.79
N ILE A 192 0.68 -0.77 3.20
CA ILE A 192 -0.71 -0.34 3.39
C ILE A 192 -1.11 -0.24 4.86
N PHE A 193 -0.70 -1.20 5.70
CA PHE A 193 -1.07 -1.21 7.12
C PHE A 193 -0.41 -0.06 7.89
N GLN A 194 0.90 0.15 7.70
CA GLN A 194 1.59 1.26 8.34
C GLN A 194 1.09 2.61 7.79
N ALA A 195 0.76 2.70 6.51
CA ALA A 195 0.23 3.91 5.90
C ALA A 195 -1.16 4.26 6.44
N LEU A 196 -2.07 3.29 6.58
CA LEU A 196 -3.38 3.49 7.17
C LEU A 196 -3.29 4.04 8.60
N GLY A 197 -2.40 3.46 9.43
CA GLY A 197 -2.14 3.95 10.78
C GLY A 197 -1.49 5.34 10.81
N ALA A 198 -0.41 5.55 10.05
CA ALA A 198 0.34 6.80 10.07
C ALA A 198 -0.45 8.00 9.53
N THR A 199 -1.42 7.77 8.63
CA THR A 199 -2.28 8.83 8.06
C THR A 199 -3.52 9.11 8.88
N GLY A 200 -3.79 8.34 9.94
CA GLY A 200 -5.01 8.44 10.75
C GLY A 200 -6.27 7.88 10.07
N VAL A 201 -6.16 7.36 8.85
CA VAL A 201 -7.28 6.74 8.12
C VAL A 201 -7.78 5.49 8.83
N LEU A 202 -6.88 4.72 9.45
CA LEU A 202 -7.26 3.56 10.26
C LEU A 202 -8.19 3.96 11.41
N ASP A 203 -7.79 4.96 12.20
CA ASP A 203 -8.58 5.43 13.35
C ASP A 203 -9.93 5.97 12.90
N GLU A 204 -9.97 6.68 11.78
CA GLU A 204 -11.21 7.16 11.20
C GLU A 204 -12.16 6.02 10.80
N LEU A 205 -11.66 5.01 10.09
CA LEU A 205 -12.44 3.85 9.66
C LEU A 205 -12.97 3.06 10.86
N LEU A 206 -12.11 2.83 11.87
CA LEU A 206 -12.52 2.15 13.11
C LEU A 206 -13.60 2.93 13.87
N ASN A 207 -13.48 4.27 13.94
CA ASN A 207 -14.49 5.13 14.57
C ASN A 207 -15.83 5.12 13.81
N GLN A 208 -15.82 4.80 12.51
CA GLN A 208 -17.02 4.62 11.68
C GLN A 208 -17.61 3.21 11.80
N GLY A 209 -16.96 2.29 12.53
CA GLY A 209 -17.40 0.90 12.68
C GLY A 209 -16.94 -0.02 11.56
N THR A 210 -16.08 0.46 10.64
CA THR A 210 -15.45 -0.34 9.60
C THR A 210 -14.43 -1.29 10.21
N VAL A 211 -14.51 -2.58 9.87
CA VAL A 211 -13.61 -3.63 10.41
C VAL A 211 -12.98 -4.51 9.33
N GLU A 212 -13.42 -4.37 8.08
CA GLU A 212 -12.97 -5.16 6.93
C GLU A 212 -12.45 -4.25 5.81
N VAL A 213 -11.26 -4.57 5.29
CA VAL A 213 -10.70 -3.92 4.10
C VAL A 213 -10.63 -4.90 2.95
N ASP A 214 -11.21 -4.53 1.81
CA ASP A 214 -10.93 -5.15 0.52
C ASP A 214 -9.79 -4.39 -0.17
N VAL A 215 -8.63 -5.03 -0.26
CA VAL A 215 -7.45 -4.49 -0.93
C VAL A 215 -7.29 -5.16 -2.29
N SER A 216 -7.21 -4.33 -3.33
CA SER A 216 -7.04 -4.79 -4.71
C SER A 216 -6.14 -3.84 -5.49
N ASP A 217 -5.42 -4.37 -6.48
CA ASP A 217 -4.73 -3.51 -7.45
C ASP A 217 -5.76 -2.84 -8.39
N LYS A 218 -5.29 -2.09 -9.37
CA LYS A 218 -6.12 -1.47 -10.42
C LYS A 218 -6.91 -2.47 -11.26
N ASN A 219 -6.58 -3.77 -11.14
CA ASN A 219 -7.33 -4.88 -11.73
C ASN A 219 -8.43 -5.30 -10.75
N PHE A 220 -9.69 -5.26 -11.22
CA PHE A 220 -10.89 -5.49 -10.40
C PHE A 220 -11.13 -6.93 -9.96
N ASP A 221 -10.18 -7.83 -10.24
CA ASP A 221 -10.34 -9.28 -10.03
C ASP A 221 -9.65 -9.80 -8.76
N ALA A 222 -8.88 -8.98 -8.04
CA ALA A 222 -8.03 -9.44 -6.93
C ALA A 222 -8.49 -8.89 -5.58
N VAL A 223 -9.32 -9.63 -4.86
CA VAL A 223 -9.80 -9.27 -3.51
C VAL A 223 -8.86 -9.86 -2.45
N ALA A 224 -8.29 -9.02 -1.59
CA ALA A 224 -7.65 -9.45 -0.35
C ALA A 224 -8.45 -8.86 0.83
N PHE A 225 -9.17 -9.74 1.54
CA PHE A 225 -9.82 -9.38 2.80
C PHE A 225 -8.80 -9.36 3.92
N VAL A 226 -8.66 -8.22 4.59
CA VAL A 226 -7.85 -8.12 5.80
C VAL A 226 -8.71 -7.63 6.96
N PRO A 227 -8.91 -8.43 8.01
CA PRO A 227 -9.56 -7.97 9.23
C PRO A 227 -8.60 -7.05 9.99
N PHE A 228 -9.13 -5.95 10.54
CA PHE A 228 -8.40 -5.17 11.54
C PHE A 228 -8.47 -5.90 12.88
N GLY A 229 -7.44 -6.70 13.19
CA GLY A 229 -7.29 -7.44 14.44
C GLY A 229 -6.36 -6.75 15.42
#